data_AF-A0AAD9IKE4-F1
#
_entry.id   AF-A0AAD9IKE4-F1
#
_cell.length_a   1.000
_cell.length_b   1.000
_cell.length_c   1.000
_cell.angle_alpha   90.00
_cell.angle_beta   90.00
_cell.angle_gamma   90.00
#
_symmetry.space_group_name_H-M   'P 1'
#
loop_
_entity.id
_entity.type
_entity.pdbx_description
1 polymer ?
#
loop_
_entity_poly.entity_id
_entity_poly.type
_entity_poly.pdbx_seq_one_letter_code
_entity_poly.pdbx_strand_id
1 'polypeptide(L)'
;MYTEIDWVAYMQEVSGFLQGERNYENLKGDTGPLVYPAGFVYIFAGLKWLTGGEVAAAQFIFTILYLATQAAAMALYIRTRALPPWSLALLCLSRRMHSIFVLRLFNDCWAMLLAYVGALLLQAHQWEWAVFTFSAAVSVKMNVLLWAPGVLAILIKAATPLATVRGVAAGAMLQVVLALPFLLAAPREYLARAFEFTRAFQMQWSVNWQFLPPKWFADPRFALILLGLHLRFLWSFAKFRWFQAEGGPLAACKAFLQRREGGAAPSLSTDFMLYILFTSNFVGIIVSRTLHYQFYSWCVD
;
A
#
# COMPACT_ATOMS: atom_id res chain seq x y z
N MET A 1 -25.32 -5.87 6.50
CA MET A 1 -25.91 -4.66 5.89
C MET A 1 -24.88 -4.12 4.91
N TYR A 2 -25.22 -4.14 3.62
CA TYR A 2 -24.41 -3.53 2.56
C TYR A 2 -24.48 -2.00 2.72
N THR A 3 -23.36 -1.29 2.59
CA THR A 3 -23.31 0.17 2.67
C THR A 3 -22.62 0.70 1.42
N GLU A 4 -23.40 1.26 0.50
CA GLU A 4 -22.98 1.76 -0.83
C GLU A 4 -22.10 3.01 -0.80
N ILE A 5 -21.88 3.57 0.39
CA ILE A 5 -21.39 4.93 0.60
C ILE A 5 -20.09 5.19 -0.18
N ASP A 6 -19.14 4.26 -0.12
CA ASP A 6 -17.84 4.43 -0.76
C ASP A 6 -17.90 4.25 -2.28
N TRP A 7 -18.61 3.23 -2.80
CA TRP A 7 -18.77 3.05 -4.25
C TRP A 7 -19.43 4.24 -4.91
N VAL A 8 -20.51 4.76 -4.31
CA VAL A 8 -21.23 5.92 -4.82
C VAL A 8 -20.33 7.15 -4.82
N ALA A 9 -19.62 7.40 -3.71
CA ALA A 9 -18.65 8.49 -3.63
C ALA A 9 -17.56 8.38 -4.72
N TYR A 10 -16.99 7.18 -4.91
CA TYR A 10 -16.01 6.95 -5.96
C TYR A 10 -16.59 7.24 -7.35
N MET A 11 -17.79 6.74 -7.65
CA MET A 11 -18.42 6.99 -8.95
C MET A 11 -18.68 8.47 -9.19
N GLN A 12 -19.05 9.24 -8.16
CA GLN A 12 -19.20 10.70 -8.25
C GLN A 12 -17.86 11.40 -8.52
N GLU A 13 -16.81 11.08 -7.75
CA GLU A 13 -15.46 11.63 -7.93
C GLU A 13 -14.95 11.40 -9.36
N VAL A 14 -15.06 10.16 -9.87
CA VAL A 14 -14.55 9.84 -11.21
C VAL A 14 -15.45 10.35 -12.33
N SER A 15 -16.73 10.64 -12.04
CA SER A 15 -17.60 11.32 -13.01
C SER A 15 -17.06 12.70 -13.38
N GLY A 16 -16.61 13.46 -12.39
CA GLY A 16 -15.98 14.76 -12.64
C GLY A 16 -14.75 14.63 -13.56
N PHE A 17 -13.91 13.63 -13.30
CA PHE A 17 -12.75 13.34 -14.15
C PHE A 17 -13.16 13.01 -15.60
N LEU A 18 -14.17 12.15 -15.79
CA LEU A 18 -14.68 11.81 -17.12
C LEU A 18 -15.29 13.00 -17.85
N GLN A 19 -15.80 14.01 -17.14
CA GLN A 19 -16.33 15.26 -17.68
C GLN A 19 -15.23 16.29 -18.01
N GLY A 20 -13.96 15.99 -17.72
CA GLY A 20 -12.83 16.86 -18.04
C GLY A 20 -12.22 17.59 -16.84
N GLU A 21 -12.76 17.42 -15.63
CA GLU A 21 -12.18 18.04 -14.42
C GLU A 21 -10.81 17.43 -14.09
N ARG A 22 -9.84 18.29 -13.75
CA ARG A 22 -8.45 17.93 -13.41
C ARG A 22 -7.98 18.57 -12.09
N ASN A 23 -8.78 19.43 -11.49
CA ASN A 23 -8.53 19.94 -10.15
C ASN A 23 -9.09 18.98 -9.09
N TYR A 24 -8.21 18.42 -8.25
CA TYR A 24 -8.57 17.48 -7.19
C TYR A 24 -9.51 18.06 -6.12
N GLU A 25 -9.56 19.39 -5.94
CA GLU A 25 -10.53 20.02 -5.03
C GLU A 25 -11.96 19.94 -5.55
N ASN A 26 -12.12 19.89 -6.88
CA ASN A 26 -13.42 19.82 -7.55
C ASN A 26 -13.87 18.38 -7.79
N LEU A 27 -12.94 17.42 -7.85
CA LEU A 27 -13.23 15.99 -7.88
C LEU A 27 -13.73 15.57 -6.49
N LYS A 28 -15.04 15.60 -6.25
CA LYS A 28 -15.63 15.30 -4.95
C LYS A 28 -16.88 14.43 -5.07
N GLY A 29 -17.08 13.58 -4.06
CA GLY A 29 -18.31 12.85 -3.84
C GLY A 29 -18.99 13.27 -2.53
N ASP A 30 -19.98 12.50 -2.11
CA ASP A 30 -20.73 12.73 -0.87
C ASP A 30 -19.84 12.66 0.39
N THR A 31 -18.67 12.03 0.28
CA THR A 31 -17.66 11.93 1.36
C THR A 31 -16.62 13.06 1.35
N GLY A 32 -16.76 14.02 0.42
CA GLY A 32 -15.84 15.14 0.25
C GLY A 32 -14.92 15.00 -0.99
N PRO A 33 -13.88 15.84 -1.09
CA PRO A 33 -12.92 15.80 -2.19
C PRO A 33 -12.11 14.51 -2.24
N LEU A 34 -11.64 14.17 -3.44
CA LEU A 34 -10.79 13.05 -3.75
C LEU A 34 -9.44 13.18 -3.01
N VAL A 35 -9.06 12.13 -2.29
CA VAL A 35 -7.82 12.06 -1.50
C VAL A 35 -6.91 10.90 -1.90
N TYR A 36 -7.16 10.29 -3.05
CA TYR A 36 -6.39 9.15 -3.55
C TYR A 36 -5.53 9.58 -4.73
N PRO A 37 -4.31 9.02 -4.90
CA PRO A 37 -3.47 9.39 -6.03
C PRO A 37 -4.06 8.96 -7.38
N ALA A 38 -3.46 9.46 -8.46
CA ALA A 38 -4.03 9.39 -9.81
C ALA A 38 -4.37 7.98 -10.31
N GLY A 39 -3.64 6.94 -9.88
CA GLY A 39 -3.93 5.56 -10.25
C GLY A 39 -5.34 5.12 -9.85
N PHE A 40 -5.85 5.59 -8.71
CA PHE A 40 -7.24 5.37 -8.30
C PHE A 40 -8.22 5.88 -9.37
N VAL A 41 -8.02 7.12 -9.84
CA VAL A 41 -8.91 7.77 -10.81
C VAL A 41 -9.02 6.94 -12.08
N TYR A 42 -7.89 6.45 -12.61
CA TYR A 42 -7.91 5.64 -13.84
C TYR A 42 -8.55 4.27 -13.65
N ILE A 43 -8.26 3.58 -12.54
CA ILE A 43 -8.87 2.28 -12.24
C ILE A 43 -10.38 2.42 -12.14
N PHE A 44 -10.87 3.37 -11.33
CA PHE A 44 -12.30 3.53 -11.10
C PHE A 44 -13.03 4.15 -12.31
N ALA A 45 -12.34 4.92 -13.16
CA ALA A 45 -12.88 5.36 -14.45
C ALA A 45 -13.13 4.16 -15.38
N GLY A 46 -12.15 3.26 -15.46
CA GLY A 46 -12.27 2.00 -16.21
C GLY A 46 -13.37 1.09 -15.66
N LEU A 47 -13.47 0.95 -14.33
CA LEU A 47 -14.55 0.21 -13.69
C LEU A 47 -15.92 0.81 -14.00
N LYS A 48 -16.06 2.13 -13.93
CA LYS A 48 -17.31 2.81 -14.28
C LYS A 48 -17.69 2.57 -15.74
N TRP A 49 -16.72 2.65 -16.64
CA TRP A 49 -16.94 2.37 -18.07
C TRP A 49 -17.38 0.92 -18.31
N LEU A 50 -16.75 -0.07 -17.65
CA LEU A 50 -17.08 -1.50 -17.79
C LEU A 50 -18.43 -1.88 -17.18
N THR A 51 -18.77 -1.28 -16.04
CA THR A 51 -19.96 -1.66 -15.25
C THR A 51 -21.17 -0.77 -15.53
N GLY A 52 -21.00 0.35 -16.23
CA GLY A 52 -22.00 1.41 -16.30
C GLY A 52 -22.23 2.15 -14.97
N GLY A 53 -21.43 1.85 -13.94
CA GLY A 53 -21.65 2.31 -12.57
C GLY A 53 -22.49 1.35 -11.71
N GLU A 54 -22.97 0.25 -12.29
CA GLU A 54 -23.82 -0.74 -11.61
C GLU A 54 -23.05 -1.52 -10.53
N VAL A 55 -23.62 -1.51 -9.32
CA VAL A 55 -23.04 -2.17 -8.15
C VAL A 55 -22.87 -3.67 -8.36
N ALA A 56 -23.88 -4.35 -8.91
CA ALA A 56 -23.84 -5.81 -9.06
C ALA A 56 -22.71 -6.25 -10.02
N ALA A 57 -22.49 -5.50 -11.10
CA ALA A 57 -21.40 -5.75 -12.03
C ALA A 57 -20.04 -5.47 -11.37
N ALA A 58 -19.93 -4.40 -10.57
CA ALA A 58 -18.73 -4.10 -9.79
C ALA A 58 -18.43 -5.21 -8.76
N GLN A 59 -19.43 -5.73 -8.06
CA GLN A 59 -19.28 -6.83 -7.11
C GLN A 59 -18.71 -8.09 -7.74
N PHE A 60 -19.07 -8.40 -8.99
CA PHE A 60 -18.48 -9.52 -9.72
C PHE A 60 -16.98 -9.31 -9.96
N ILE A 61 -16.59 -8.12 -10.44
CA ILE A 61 -15.17 -7.76 -10.65
C ILE A 61 -14.40 -7.82 -9.32
N PHE A 62 -14.97 -7.27 -8.24
CA PHE A 62 -14.35 -7.30 -6.91
C PHE A 62 -14.28 -8.71 -6.31
N THR A 63 -15.17 -9.63 -6.70
CA THR A 63 -15.08 -11.04 -6.33
C THR A 63 -13.88 -11.70 -7.00
N ILE A 64 -13.65 -11.44 -8.30
CA ILE A 64 -12.45 -11.91 -9.00
C ILE A 64 -11.19 -11.32 -8.34
N LEU A 65 -11.20 -10.01 -8.05
CA LEU A 65 -10.12 -9.31 -7.36
C LEU A 65 -9.82 -9.93 -5.98
N TYR A 66 -10.86 -10.29 -5.23
CA TYR A 66 -10.76 -10.95 -3.93
C TYR A 66 -10.07 -12.32 -4.04
N LEU A 67 -10.50 -13.15 -5.00
CA LEU A 67 -9.91 -14.47 -5.24
C LEU A 67 -8.45 -14.35 -5.68
N ALA A 68 -8.13 -13.39 -6.57
CA ALA A 68 -6.76 -13.13 -7.00
C ALA A 68 -5.87 -12.67 -5.83
N THR A 69 -6.39 -11.81 -4.96
CA THR A 69 -5.65 -11.32 -3.78
C THR A 69 -5.35 -12.45 -2.80
N GLN A 70 -6.33 -13.32 -2.52
CA GLN A 70 -6.11 -14.51 -1.70
C GLN A 70 -5.09 -15.46 -2.32
N ALA A 71 -5.20 -15.73 -3.63
CA ALA A 71 -4.24 -16.58 -4.33
C ALA A 71 -2.81 -16.01 -4.23
N ALA A 72 -2.64 -14.70 -4.38
CA ALA A 72 -1.35 -14.03 -4.20
C ALA A 72 -0.83 -14.18 -2.76
N ALA A 73 -1.69 -13.95 -1.75
CA ALA A 73 -1.32 -14.12 -0.34
C ALA A 73 -0.90 -15.56 -0.01
N MET A 74 -1.66 -16.55 -0.48
CA MET A 74 -1.31 -17.97 -0.33
C MET A 74 0.00 -18.31 -1.03
N ALA A 75 0.24 -17.80 -2.23
CA ALA A 75 1.49 -18.02 -2.96
C ALA A 75 2.71 -17.49 -2.16
N LEU A 76 2.59 -16.34 -1.50
CA LEU A 76 3.64 -15.81 -0.62
C LEU A 76 3.96 -16.80 0.51
N TYR A 77 2.94 -17.35 1.19
CA TYR A 77 3.14 -18.31 2.29
C TYR A 77 3.63 -19.67 1.83
N ILE A 78 3.11 -20.21 0.72
CA ILE A 78 3.53 -21.51 0.20
C ILE A 78 5.01 -21.47 -0.21
N ARG A 79 5.46 -20.37 -0.83
CA ARG A 79 6.87 -20.17 -1.22
C ARG A 79 7.83 -20.03 -0.04
N THR A 80 7.32 -19.70 1.13
CA THR A 80 8.12 -19.61 2.35
C THR A 80 8.07 -20.88 3.20
N ARG A 81 7.08 -21.75 2.97
CA ARG A 81 6.82 -22.91 3.87
C ARG A 81 6.74 -22.51 5.35
N ALA A 82 6.49 -21.23 5.63
CA ALA A 82 6.51 -20.66 6.97
C ALA A 82 5.29 -21.08 7.79
N LEU A 83 4.21 -21.46 7.11
CA LEU A 83 2.95 -21.85 7.74
C LEU A 83 2.46 -23.21 7.23
N PRO A 84 1.79 -23.99 8.10
CA PRO A 84 1.21 -25.26 7.70
C PRO A 84 0.03 -25.02 6.73
N PRO A 85 -0.21 -25.89 5.73
CA PRO A 85 -1.23 -25.66 4.70
C PRO A 85 -2.65 -25.38 5.21
N TRP A 86 -3.01 -25.88 6.40
CA TRP A 86 -4.32 -25.63 7.01
C TRP A 86 -4.54 -24.16 7.41
N SER A 87 -3.47 -23.40 7.71
CA SER A 87 -3.62 -21.97 8.03
C SER A 87 -4.08 -21.17 6.81
N LEU A 88 -3.82 -21.67 5.59
CA LEU A 88 -4.32 -21.07 4.36
C LEU A 88 -5.84 -21.18 4.24
N ALA A 89 -6.45 -22.18 4.87
CA ALA A 89 -7.91 -22.27 4.94
C ALA A 89 -8.50 -21.16 5.83
N LEU A 90 -7.77 -20.67 6.84
CA LEU A 90 -8.22 -19.57 7.68
C LEU A 90 -8.26 -18.24 6.91
N LEU A 91 -7.31 -18.02 5.98
CA LEU A 91 -7.33 -16.88 5.06
C LEU A 91 -8.63 -16.80 4.26
N CYS A 92 -9.10 -17.94 3.75
CA CYS A 92 -10.35 -18.04 3.00
C CYS A 92 -11.59 -17.73 3.82
N LEU A 93 -11.53 -17.99 5.13
CA LEU A 93 -12.67 -17.88 6.04
C LEU A 93 -12.80 -16.50 6.68
N SER A 94 -11.91 -15.54 6.34
CA SER A 94 -12.01 -14.17 6.85
C SER A 94 -13.26 -13.47 6.31
N ARG A 95 -14.33 -13.50 7.12
CA ARG A 95 -15.59 -12.78 6.88
C ARG A 95 -15.36 -11.27 6.69
N ARG A 96 -14.28 -10.75 7.28
CA ARG A 96 -13.91 -9.33 7.18
C ARG A 96 -13.35 -9.00 5.80
N MET A 97 -12.43 -9.81 5.28
CA MET A 97 -11.89 -9.64 3.92
C MET A 97 -13.00 -9.73 2.87
N HIS A 98 -13.89 -10.72 2.99
CA HIS A 98 -15.05 -10.82 2.12
C HIS A 98 -15.92 -9.55 2.14
N SER A 99 -16.18 -8.98 3.33
CA SER A 99 -16.94 -7.74 3.46
C SER A 99 -16.24 -6.53 2.85
N ILE A 100 -14.91 -6.41 2.98
CA ILE A 100 -14.15 -5.28 2.43
C ILE A 100 -14.20 -5.29 0.90
N PHE A 101 -13.98 -6.47 0.30
CA PHE A 101 -13.93 -6.60 -1.14
C PHE A 101 -15.33 -6.55 -1.77
N VAL A 102 -16.24 -7.42 -1.34
CA VAL A 102 -17.50 -7.66 -2.06
C VAL A 102 -18.63 -6.76 -1.57
N LEU A 103 -18.66 -6.39 -0.28
CA LEU A 103 -19.73 -5.57 0.28
C LEU A 103 -19.42 -4.08 0.37
N ARG A 104 -18.18 -3.65 0.11
CA ARG A 104 -17.80 -2.24 0.24
C ARG A 104 -17.01 -1.70 -0.95
N LEU A 105 -16.48 -2.59 -1.80
CA LEU A 105 -15.81 -2.23 -3.06
C LEU A 105 -14.66 -1.22 -2.87
N PHE A 106 -13.89 -1.38 -1.78
CA PHE A 106 -12.84 -0.42 -1.42
C PHE A 106 -11.67 -0.40 -2.39
N ASN A 107 -11.09 0.78 -2.60
CA ASN A 107 -9.88 0.91 -3.40
C ASN A 107 -8.65 0.18 -2.81
N ASP A 108 -8.62 -0.07 -1.50
CA ASP A 108 -7.57 -0.86 -0.84
C ASP A 108 -7.37 -2.22 -1.50
N CYS A 109 -8.45 -2.80 -2.02
CA CYS A 109 -8.42 -4.12 -2.66
C CYS A 109 -7.44 -4.16 -3.83
N TRP A 110 -7.45 -3.13 -4.68
CA TRP A 110 -6.54 -2.99 -5.81
C TRP A 110 -5.11 -2.73 -5.36
N ALA A 111 -4.93 -1.83 -4.39
CA ALA A 111 -3.61 -1.50 -3.85
C ALA A 111 -2.94 -2.71 -3.19
N MET A 112 -3.70 -3.50 -2.42
CA MET A 112 -3.18 -4.67 -1.72
C MET A 112 -2.88 -5.84 -2.67
N LEU A 113 -3.68 -6.06 -3.72
CA LEU A 113 -3.32 -7.02 -4.76
C LEU A 113 -1.98 -6.65 -5.40
N LEU A 114 -1.81 -5.39 -5.81
CA LEU A 114 -0.56 -4.91 -6.39
C LEU A 114 0.62 -5.05 -5.41
N ALA A 115 0.42 -4.74 -4.13
CA ALA A 115 1.44 -4.94 -3.10
C ALA A 115 1.85 -6.42 -2.96
N TYR A 116 0.90 -7.36 -2.96
CA TYR A 116 1.22 -8.80 -2.90
C TYR A 116 1.88 -9.32 -4.18
N VAL A 117 1.49 -8.82 -5.35
CA VAL A 117 2.19 -9.11 -6.61
C VAL A 117 3.63 -8.57 -6.56
N GLY A 118 3.83 -7.35 -6.05
CA GLY A 118 5.15 -6.77 -5.82
C GLY A 118 6.01 -7.62 -4.88
N ALA A 119 5.42 -8.15 -3.80
CA ALA A 119 6.10 -9.06 -2.88
C ALA A 119 6.47 -10.41 -3.55
N LEU A 120 5.61 -10.95 -4.42
CA LEU A 120 5.91 -12.16 -5.20
C LEU A 120 7.05 -11.93 -6.19
N LEU A 121 7.11 -10.74 -6.80
CA LEU A 121 8.22 -10.33 -7.68
C LEU A 121 9.54 -10.18 -6.90
N LEU A 122 9.50 -9.68 -5.66
CA LEU A 122 10.68 -9.68 -4.78
C LEU A 122 11.18 -11.09 -4.48
N GLN A 123 10.28 -12.02 -4.13
CA GLN A 123 10.63 -13.44 -3.94
C GLN A 123 11.17 -14.09 -5.21
N ALA A 124 10.76 -13.62 -6.39
CA ALA A 124 11.27 -14.06 -7.69
C ALA A 124 12.54 -13.31 -8.14
N HIS A 125 13.12 -12.46 -7.28
CA HIS A 125 14.30 -11.63 -7.57
C HIS A 125 14.13 -10.70 -8.79
N GLN A 126 12.90 -10.35 -9.14
CA GLN A 126 12.56 -9.42 -10.23
C GLN A 126 12.50 -7.99 -9.68
N TRP A 127 13.66 -7.43 -9.30
CA TRP A 127 13.77 -6.21 -8.50
C TRP A 127 13.12 -4.98 -9.15
N GLU A 128 13.40 -4.74 -10.44
CA GLU A 128 12.88 -3.57 -11.17
C GLU A 128 11.35 -3.61 -11.23
N TRP A 129 10.80 -4.76 -11.62
CA TRP A 129 9.36 -4.98 -11.70
C TRP A 129 8.69 -4.89 -10.33
N ALA A 130 9.32 -5.44 -9.29
CA ALA A 130 8.80 -5.32 -7.93
C ALA A 130 8.64 -3.85 -7.51
N VAL A 131 9.69 -3.04 -7.69
CA VAL A 131 9.66 -1.60 -7.35
C VAL A 131 8.63 -0.85 -8.19
N PHE A 132 8.56 -1.14 -9.50
CA PHE A 132 7.54 -0.58 -10.39
C PHE A 132 6.13 -0.91 -9.90
N THR A 133 5.86 -2.18 -9.56
CA THR A 133 4.55 -2.62 -9.07
C THR A 133 4.21 -2.01 -7.70
N PHE A 134 5.17 -1.87 -6.78
CA PHE A 134 4.95 -1.13 -5.53
C PHE A 134 4.62 0.34 -5.79
N SER A 135 5.25 0.99 -6.77
CA SER A 135 4.87 2.34 -7.17
C SER A 135 3.45 2.37 -7.73
N ALA A 136 3.06 1.42 -8.58
CA ALA A 136 1.70 1.30 -9.07
C ALA A 136 0.68 1.11 -7.94
N ALA A 137 1.04 0.35 -6.89
CA ALA A 137 0.19 0.18 -5.72
C ALA A 137 0.01 1.51 -4.94
N VAL A 138 1.10 2.27 -4.76
CA VAL A 138 1.08 3.61 -4.15
C VAL A 138 0.24 4.60 -4.96
N SER A 139 0.23 4.51 -6.30
CA SER A 139 -0.60 5.40 -7.12
C SER A 139 -2.10 5.13 -6.96
N VAL A 140 -2.49 3.98 -6.40
CA VAL A 140 -3.88 3.67 -6.04
C VAL A 140 -4.16 4.10 -4.61
N LYS A 141 -3.30 3.72 -3.66
CA LYS A 141 -3.46 4.07 -2.25
C LYS A 141 -2.12 4.20 -1.53
N MET A 142 -1.97 5.30 -0.81
CA MET A 142 -0.72 5.66 -0.12
C MET A 142 -0.34 4.74 1.05
N ASN A 143 -1.26 3.91 1.57
CA ASN A 143 -0.96 2.97 2.66
C ASN A 143 0.17 1.99 2.31
N VAL A 144 0.37 1.72 1.02
CA VAL A 144 1.45 0.84 0.55
C VAL A 144 2.83 1.45 0.84
N LEU A 145 2.94 2.75 1.12
CA LEU A 145 4.17 3.37 1.62
C LEU A 145 4.68 2.75 2.93
N LEU A 146 3.80 2.13 3.74
CA LEU A 146 4.22 1.41 4.95
C LEU A 146 5.11 0.19 4.64
N TRP A 147 5.06 -0.33 3.41
CA TRP A 147 5.91 -1.41 2.93
C TRP A 147 7.28 -0.91 2.45
N ALA A 148 7.40 0.38 2.11
CA ALA A 148 8.59 0.93 1.47
C ALA A 148 9.90 0.74 2.26
N PRO A 149 9.95 0.91 3.60
CA PRO A 149 11.16 0.62 4.37
C PRO A 149 11.60 -0.85 4.26
N GLY A 150 10.65 -1.78 4.30
CA GLY A 150 10.90 -3.21 4.13
C GLY A 150 11.39 -3.56 2.73
N VAL A 151 10.73 -3.01 1.69
CA VAL A 151 11.16 -3.18 0.29
C VAL A 151 12.58 -2.66 0.11
N LEU A 152 12.88 -1.45 0.59
CA LEU A 152 14.22 -0.88 0.53
C LEU A 152 15.25 -1.75 1.25
N ALA A 153 14.91 -2.29 2.43
CA ALA A 153 15.80 -3.17 3.16
C ALA A 153 16.14 -4.44 2.36
N ILE A 154 15.16 -5.05 1.70
CA ILE A 154 15.38 -6.21 0.81
C ILE A 154 16.28 -5.84 -0.37
N LEU A 155 16.05 -4.70 -1.02
CA LEU A 155 16.87 -4.23 -2.14
C LEU A 155 18.33 -4.01 -1.72
N ILE A 156 18.55 -3.37 -0.56
CA ILE A 156 19.90 -3.20 0.00
C ILE A 156 20.56 -4.57 0.24
N LYS A 157 19.82 -5.55 0.79
CA LYS A 157 20.36 -6.88 1.07
C LYS A 157 20.66 -7.70 -0.19
N ALA A 158 19.79 -7.69 -1.19
CA ALA A 158 19.82 -8.68 -2.26
C ALA A 158 19.92 -8.13 -3.70
N ALA A 159 19.50 -6.89 -3.95
CA ALA A 159 19.50 -6.31 -5.30
C ALA A 159 20.81 -5.56 -5.61
N THR A 160 21.05 -5.22 -6.88
CA THR A 160 22.13 -4.30 -7.26
C THR A 160 21.67 -2.84 -7.18
N PRO A 161 22.58 -1.88 -7.00
CA PRO A 161 22.25 -0.46 -7.09
C PRO A 161 21.60 -0.08 -8.41
N LEU A 162 22.10 -0.61 -9.54
CA LEU A 162 21.56 -0.28 -10.85
C LEU A 162 20.12 -0.78 -11.03
N ALA A 163 19.82 -2.03 -10.68
CA ALA A 163 18.45 -2.55 -10.73
C ALA A 163 17.50 -1.75 -9.81
N THR A 164 18.00 -1.33 -8.63
CA THR A 164 17.24 -0.49 -7.71
C THR A 164 16.94 0.88 -8.34
N VAL A 165 17.94 1.55 -8.90
CA VAL A 165 17.77 2.86 -9.55
C VAL A 165 16.84 2.76 -10.76
N ARG A 166 16.98 1.73 -11.59
CA ARG A 166 16.09 1.49 -12.74
C ARG A 166 14.64 1.28 -12.31
N GLY A 167 14.42 0.45 -11.28
CA GLY A 167 13.09 0.23 -10.71
C GLY A 167 12.48 1.51 -10.14
N VAL A 168 13.26 2.28 -9.37
CA VAL A 168 12.83 3.57 -8.81
C VAL A 168 12.52 4.57 -9.92
N ALA A 169 13.36 4.67 -10.95
CA ALA A 169 13.15 5.56 -12.09
C ALA A 169 11.87 5.19 -12.86
N ALA A 170 11.66 3.91 -13.14
CA ALA A 170 10.44 3.42 -13.80
C ALA A 170 9.19 3.69 -12.93
N GLY A 171 9.27 3.44 -11.62
CA GLY A 171 8.21 3.73 -10.67
C GLY A 171 7.89 5.23 -10.56
N ALA A 172 8.90 6.09 -10.55
CA ALA A 172 8.73 7.55 -10.53
C ALA A 172 8.13 8.07 -11.84
N MET A 173 8.60 7.54 -12.98
CA MET A 173 8.02 7.85 -14.29
C MET A 173 6.54 7.48 -14.35
N LEU A 174 6.14 6.31 -13.81
CA LEU A 174 4.73 5.92 -13.68
C LEU A 174 3.93 6.96 -12.89
N GLN A 175 4.41 7.40 -11.73
CA GLN A 175 3.73 8.43 -10.94
C GLN A 175 3.55 9.72 -11.73
N VAL A 176 4.62 10.18 -12.40
CA VAL A 176 4.57 11.41 -13.21
C VAL A 176 3.58 11.27 -14.36
N VAL A 177 3.60 10.15 -15.10
CA VAL A 177 2.70 9.91 -16.23
C VAL A 177 1.23 9.91 -15.79
N LEU A 178 0.91 9.21 -14.69
CA LEU A 178 -0.45 9.18 -14.15
C LEU A 178 -0.87 10.55 -13.60
N ALA A 179 0.05 11.27 -12.95
CA ALA A 179 -0.22 12.58 -12.36
C ALA A 179 -0.27 13.71 -13.39
N LEU A 180 0.35 13.53 -14.56
CA LEU A 180 0.61 14.60 -15.53
C LEU A 180 -0.59 15.49 -15.85
N PRO A 181 -1.80 14.98 -16.18
CA PRO A 181 -2.91 15.87 -16.52
C PRO A 181 -3.38 16.71 -15.33
N PHE A 182 -3.18 16.24 -14.10
CA PHE A 182 -3.52 16.96 -12.88
C PHE A 182 -2.41 17.95 -12.50
N LEU A 183 -1.14 17.57 -12.70
CA LEU A 183 0.02 18.45 -12.47
C LEU A 183 0.04 19.64 -13.44
N LEU A 184 -0.41 19.46 -14.68
CA LEU A 184 -0.51 20.55 -15.66
C LEU A 184 -1.66 21.51 -15.36
N ALA A 185 -2.76 21.02 -14.79
CA ALA A 185 -3.94 21.83 -14.52
C ALA A 185 -3.91 22.50 -13.14
N ALA A 186 -3.56 21.75 -12.10
CA ALA A 186 -3.67 22.15 -10.69
C ALA A 186 -2.65 21.39 -9.82
N PRO A 187 -1.33 21.71 -9.92
CA PRO A 187 -0.27 20.91 -9.29
C PRO A 187 -0.30 20.98 -7.76
N ARG A 188 -0.66 22.13 -7.19
CA ARG A 188 -0.70 22.30 -5.72
C ARG A 188 -1.82 21.48 -5.12
N GLU A 189 -2.99 21.55 -5.74
CA GLU A 189 -4.22 20.86 -5.36
C GLU A 189 -4.02 19.35 -5.48
N TYR A 190 -3.42 18.88 -6.58
CA TYR A 190 -3.04 17.48 -6.74
C TYR A 190 -2.12 17.00 -5.61
N LEU A 191 -0.98 17.67 -5.40
CA LEU A 191 0.01 17.23 -4.41
C LEU A 191 -0.53 17.29 -2.97
N ALA A 192 -1.31 18.31 -2.64
CA ALA A 192 -1.90 18.46 -1.32
C ALA A 192 -2.96 17.39 -1.02
N ARG A 193 -3.71 16.93 -2.03
CA ARG A 193 -4.82 15.98 -1.85
C ARG A 193 -4.45 14.53 -2.09
N ALA A 194 -3.71 14.25 -3.17
CA ALA A 194 -3.26 12.90 -3.49
C ALA A 194 -2.43 12.27 -2.37
N PHE A 195 -1.68 13.10 -1.63
CA PHE A 195 -0.87 12.72 -0.47
C PHE A 195 -1.24 13.56 0.76
N GLU A 196 -2.52 13.55 1.14
CA GLU A 196 -3.04 14.39 2.23
C GLU A 196 -2.54 13.95 3.63
N PHE A 197 -1.31 14.36 3.99
CA PHE A 197 -0.68 14.06 5.28
C PHE A 197 -1.26 14.86 6.46
N THR A 198 -2.01 15.92 6.19
CA THR A 198 -2.58 16.81 7.22
C THR A 198 -3.95 16.34 7.71
N ARG A 199 -4.61 15.40 7.01
CA ARG A 199 -5.94 14.92 7.39
C ARG A 199 -5.87 14.20 8.73
N ALA A 200 -6.57 14.74 9.72
CA ALA A 200 -6.88 14.05 10.96
C ALA A 200 -8.23 13.34 10.79
N PHE A 201 -8.23 12.00 10.78
CA PHE A 201 -9.47 11.25 10.82
C PHE A 201 -10.16 11.43 12.17
N GLN A 202 -11.47 11.27 12.20
CA GLN A 202 -12.23 11.38 13.44
C GLN A 202 -11.95 10.17 14.34
N MET A 203 -11.79 10.42 15.64
CA MET A 203 -11.45 9.39 16.62
C MET A 203 -12.45 8.22 16.64
N GLN A 204 -13.74 8.49 16.38
CA GLN A 204 -14.80 7.48 16.33
C GLN A 204 -14.52 6.33 15.34
N TRP A 205 -13.70 6.60 14.33
CA TRP A 205 -13.30 5.63 13.31
C TRP A 205 -11.93 4.99 13.58
N SER A 206 -11.18 5.45 14.60
CA SER A 206 -9.91 4.85 14.99
C SER A 206 -10.13 3.60 15.82
N VAL A 207 -9.37 2.53 15.57
CA VAL A 207 -9.34 1.33 16.43
C VAL A 207 -8.18 1.37 17.42
N ASN A 208 -6.99 1.81 17.00
CA ASN A 208 -5.76 1.73 17.80
C ASN A 208 -5.80 2.52 19.11
N TRP A 209 -6.50 3.65 19.11
CA TRP A 209 -6.39 4.66 20.17
C TRP A 209 -7.74 5.02 20.78
N GLN A 210 -8.73 4.12 20.71
CA GLN A 210 -10.07 4.36 21.26
C GLN A 210 -10.07 4.66 22.77
N PHE A 211 -9.06 4.20 23.48
CA PHE A 211 -8.88 4.45 24.91
C PHE A 211 -8.36 5.86 25.24
N LEU A 212 -7.81 6.59 24.26
CA LEU A 212 -7.28 7.94 24.50
C LEU A 212 -8.42 8.97 24.49
N PRO A 213 -8.41 10.00 25.36
CA PRO A 213 -9.44 11.04 25.30
C PRO A 213 -9.36 11.84 23.98
N PRO A 214 -10.49 12.30 23.40
CA PRO A 214 -10.53 12.96 22.09
C PRO A 214 -9.59 14.17 21.96
N LYS A 215 -9.40 14.92 23.05
CA LYS A 215 -8.47 16.06 23.10
C LYS A 215 -7.02 15.69 22.80
N TRP A 216 -6.57 14.53 23.29
CA TRP A 216 -5.22 14.02 23.02
C TRP A 216 -5.14 13.43 21.62
N PHE A 217 -6.19 12.73 21.20
CA PHE A 217 -6.26 12.16 19.87
C PHE A 217 -6.17 13.23 18.78
N ALA A 218 -6.79 14.40 18.98
CA ALA A 218 -6.81 15.52 18.04
C ALA A 218 -5.52 16.38 18.03
N ASP A 219 -4.68 16.29 19.07
CA ASP A 219 -3.47 17.09 19.21
C ASP A 219 -2.42 16.76 18.12
N PRO A 220 -1.91 17.74 17.35
CA PRO A 220 -0.82 17.53 16.39
C PRO A 220 0.45 16.92 16.99
N ARG A 221 0.73 17.19 18.27
CA ARG A 221 1.88 16.62 19.00
C ARG A 221 1.79 15.10 19.09
N PHE A 222 0.57 14.56 19.18
CA PHE A 222 0.36 13.12 19.19
C PHE A 222 0.79 12.48 17.86
N ALA A 223 0.50 13.12 16.72
CA ALA A 223 0.96 12.65 15.42
C ALA A 223 2.50 12.64 15.31
N LEU A 224 3.17 13.66 15.87
CA LEU A 224 4.64 13.71 15.91
C LEU A 224 5.24 12.61 16.80
N ILE A 225 4.62 12.31 17.95
CA ILE A 225 5.04 11.21 18.83
C ILE A 225 4.91 9.87 18.07
N LEU A 226 3.78 9.64 17.40
CA LEU A 226 3.56 8.43 16.61
C LEU A 226 4.56 8.28 15.47
N LEU A 227 4.89 9.38 14.77
CA LEU A 227 5.94 9.38 13.75
C LEU A 227 7.32 9.06 14.36
N GLY A 228 7.66 9.65 15.51
CA GLY A 228 8.89 9.34 16.22
C GLY A 228 8.99 7.86 16.62
N LEU A 229 7.89 7.29 17.14
CA LEU A 229 7.79 5.86 17.45
C LEU A 229 7.95 4.99 16.21
N HIS A 230 7.31 5.36 15.09
CA HIS A 230 7.43 4.67 13.81
C HIS A 230 8.90 4.56 13.37
N LEU A 231 9.59 5.70 13.30
CA LEU A 231 10.99 5.76 12.91
C LEU A 231 11.89 5.00 13.88
N ARG A 232 11.61 5.08 15.19
CA ARG A 232 12.37 4.36 16.22
C ARG A 232 12.23 2.84 16.10
N PHE A 233 11.02 2.34 15.84
CA PHE A 233 10.78 0.92 15.64
C PHE A 233 11.43 0.43 14.36
N LEU A 234 11.25 1.12 13.23
CA LEU A 234 11.90 0.78 11.96
C LEU A 234 13.43 0.73 12.10
N TRP A 235 14.04 1.74 12.75
CA TRP A 235 15.47 1.74 13.01
C TRP A 235 15.92 0.57 13.89
N SER A 236 15.11 0.21 14.90
CA SER A 236 15.40 -0.94 15.77
C SER A 236 15.35 -2.25 14.99
N PHE A 237 14.32 -2.47 14.19
CA PHE A 237 14.22 -3.64 13.32
C PHE A 237 15.37 -3.68 12.32
N ALA A 238 15.68 -2.57 11.66
CA ALA A 238 16.80 -2.46 10.74
C ALA A 238 18.13 -2.85 11.40
N LYS A 239 18.43 -2.27 12.58
CA LYS A 239 19.70 -2.51 13.30
C LYS A 239 19.82 -3.92 13.88
N PHE A 240 18.77 -4.39 14.56
CA PHE A 240 18.86 -5.58 15.40
C PHE A 240 18.32 -6.85 14.73
N ARG A 241 17.56 -6.73 13.64
CA ARG A 241 16.93 -7.87 12.96
C ARG A 241 17.30 -7.92 11.49
N TRP A 242 16.91 -6.92 10.70
CA TRP A 242 17.02 -6.97 9.24
C TRP A 242 18.48 -6.97 8.76
N PHE A 243 19.35 -6.15 9.36
CA PHE A 243 20.75 -6.02 8.99
C PHE A 243 21.73 -6.52 10.07
N GLN A 244 21.27 -7.42 10.95
CA GLN A 244 22.10 -7.92 12.04
C GLN A 244 23.37 -8.61 11.52
N ALA A 245 23.24 -9.42 10.46
CA ALA A 245 24.35 -10.15 9.85
C ALA A 245 25.38 -9.23 9.17
N GLU A 246 24.94 -8.07 8.67
CA GLU A 246 25.79 -7.08 8.01
C GLU A 246 26.49 -6.12 9.00
N GLY A 247 26.25 -6.25 10.30
CA GLY A 247 26.75 -5.30 11.31
C GLY A 247 25.94 -4.00 11.41
N GLY A 248 24.71 -4.00 10.88
CA GLY A 248 23.76 -2.90 10.96
C GLY A 248 23.51 -2.18 9.62
N PRO A 249 22.55 -1.25 9.58
CA PRO A 249 22.05 -0.64 8.34
C PRO A 249 23.11 0.15 7.58
N LEU A 250 24.00 0.86 8.26
CA LEU A 250 25.04 1.66 7.60
C LEU A 250 26.07 0.78 6.88
N ALA A 251 26.49 -0.32 7.51
CA ALA A 251 27.40 -1.27 6.91
C ALA A 251 26.74 -1.99 5.72
N ALA A 252 25.46 -2.37 5.85
CA ALA A 252 24.68 -2.94 4.76
C ALA A 252 24.56 -1.97 3.56
N CYS A 253 24.27 -0.68 3.81
CA CYS A 253 24.22 0.34 2.76
C CYS A 253 25.58 0.51 2.06
N LYS A 254 26.69 0.54 2.81
CA LYS A 254 28.03 0.62 2.24
C LYS A 254 28.34 -0.57 1.35
N ALA A 255 28.01 -1.78 1.81
CA ALA A 255 28.19 -3.01 1.03
C ALA A 255 27.31 -3.02 -0.24
N PHE A 256 26.06 -2.53 -0.15
CA PHE A 256 25.16 -2.38 -1.28
C PHE A 256 25.74 -1.45 -2.36
N LEU A 257 26.22 -0.27 -1.98
CA LEU A 257 26.81 0.69 -2.91
C LEU A 257 28.06 0.16 -3.62
N GLN A 258 28.76 -0.79 -3.01
CA GLN A 258 29.95 -1.43 -3.58
C GLN A 258 29.63 -2.66 -4.45
N ARG A 259 28.37 -3.13 -4.46
CA ARG A 259 27.94 -4.34 -5.17
C ARG A 259 27.91 -4.09 -6.69
N ARG A 260 28.69 -4.87 -7.45
CA ARG A 260 28.75 -4.82 -8.91
C ARG A 260 27.75 -5.77 -9.56
N GLU A 261 27.33 -5.44 -10.78
CA GLU A 261 26.51 -6.34 -11.60
C GLU A 261 27.30 -7.59 -12.01
N GLY A 262 26.62 -8.74 -12.08
CA GLY A 262 27.22 -10.03 -12.41
C GLY A 262 28.00 -10.72 -11.28
N GLY A 263 28.14 -10.07 -10.12
CA GLY A 263 28.64 -10.73 -8.91
C GLY A 263 27.66 -11.79 -8.39
N ALA A 264 28.15 -12.74 -7.57
CA ALA A 264 27.29 -13.72 -6.92
C ALA A 264 26.18 -12.99 -6.13
N ALA A 265 24.92 -13.27 -6.48
CA ALA A 265 23.78 -12.67 -5.81
C ALA A 265 23.78 -13.09 -4.34
N PRO A 266 23.67 -12.15 -3.38
CA PRO A 266 23.48 -12.51 -1.97
C PRO A 266 22.22 -13.37 -1.85
N SER A 267 22.34 -14.57 -1.29
CA SER A 267 21.19 -15.42 -1.04
C SER A 267 20.41 -14.87 0.16
N LEU A 268 19.21 -14.37 -0.11
CA LEU A 268 18.25 -13.95 0.89
C LEU A 268 17.08 -14.92 0.86
N SER A 269 16.78 -15.59 1.98
CA SER A 269 15.64 -16.51 2.02
C SER A 269 14.33 -15.75 1.79
N THR A 270 13.40 -16.41 1.09
CA THR A 270 12.05 -15.89 0.83
C THR A 270 11.30 -15.62 2.13
N ASP A 271 11.52 -16.45 3.16
CA ASP A 271 10.96 -16.30 4.51
C ASP A 271 11.39 -15.00 5.16
N PHE A 272 12.69 -14.70 5.06
CA PHE A 272 13.23 -13.50 5.65
C PHE A 272 12.83 -12.25 4.87
N MET A 273 12.65 -12.34 3.54
CA MET A 273 12.03 -11.27 2.76
C MET A 273 10.62 -10.96 3.26
N LEU A 274 9.77 -11.98 3.43
CA LEU A 274 8.42 -11.75 3.97
C LEU A 274 8.46 -11.17 5.38
N TYR A 275 9.32 -11.69 6.25
CA TYR A 275 9.50 -11.15 7.59
C TYR A 275 9.82 -9.64 7.56
N ILE A 276 10.75 -9.20 6.71
CA ILE A 276 11.10 -7.78 6.56
C ILE A 276 9.88 -6.96 6.07
N LEU A 277 9.19 -7.42 5.02
CA LEU A 277 8.02 -6.71 4.46
C LEU A 277 6.90 -6.55 5.48
N PHE A 278 6.49 -7.65 6.10
CA PHE A 278 5.38 -7.66 7.04
C PHE A 278 5.71 -6.92 8.34
N THR A 279 6.95 -7.02 8.85
CA THR A 279 7.35 -6.22 10.03
C THR A 279 7.38 -4.73 9.73
N SER A 280 7.82 -4.30 8.54
CA SER A 280 7.76 -2.90 8.12
C SER A 280 6.32 -2.37 8.11
N ASN A 281 5.43 -3.11 7.43
CA ASN A 281 4.02 -2.73 7.33
C ASN A 281 3.33 -2.74 8.71
N PHE A 282 3.56 -3.77 9.52
CA PHE A 282 3.00 -3.92 10.85
C PHE A 282 3.41 -2.79 11.81
N VAL A 283 4.68 -2.38 11.78
CA VAL A 283 5.15 -1.21 12.56
C VAL A 283 4.36 0.04 12.17
N GLY A 284 4.10 0.26 10.88
CA GLY A 284 3.26 1.35 10.40
C GLY A 284 1.81 1.27 10.90
N ILE A 285 1.22 0.08 10.86
CA ILE A 285 -0.14 -0.19 11.31
C ILE A 285 -0.31 0.12 12.80
N ILE A 286 0.56 -0.40 13.68
CA ILE A 286 0.46 -0.17 15.13
C ILE A 286 0.54 1.31 15.50
N VAL A 287 1.49 2.04 14.90
CA VAL A 287 1.74 3.45 15.24
C VAL A 287 0.88 4.41 14.43
N SER A 288 0.03 3.92 13.54
CA SER A 288 -0.89 4.78 12.80
C SER A 288 -1.89 5.43 13.76
N ARG A 289 -2.10 6.74 13.57
CA ARG A 289 -3.04 7.53 14.38
C ARG A 289 -4.48 7.06 14.22
N THR A 290 -4.85 6.58 13.04
CA THR A 290 -6.19 6.08 12.79
C THR A 290 -6.11 4.81 11.99
N LEU A 291 -6.59 3.71 12.57
CA LEU A 291 -6.94 2.52 11.84
C LEU A 291 -8.46 2.45 11.72
N HIS A 292 -9.02 2.73 10.54
CA HIS A 292 -10.40 2.34 10.24
C HIS A 292 -10.47 0.82 10.13
N TYR A 293 -11.61 0.21 10.46
CA TYR A 293 -11.85 -1.23 10.30
C TYR A 293 -11.59 -1.75 8.86
N GLN A 294 -11.54 -0.85 7.88
CA GLN A 294 -11.26 -1.12 6.47
C GLN A 294 -9.79 -1.49 6.21
N PHE A 295 -8.89 -1.09 7.12
CA PHE A 295 -7.44 -1.24 6.99
C PHE A 295 -6.90 -2.55 7.58
N TYR A 296 -7.78 -3.43 8.07
CA TYR A 296 -7.39 -4.79 8.44
C TYR A 296 -6.94 -5.62 7.22
N SER A 297 -7.38 -5.27 6.01
CA SER A 297 -6.88 -5.89 4.77
C SER A 297 -5.39 -5.66 4.54
N TRP A 298 -4.77 -4.74 5.29
CA TRP A 298 -3.33 -4.45 5.22
C TRP A 298 -2.51 -5.45 6.03
N CYS A 299 -3.15 -6.16 6.96
CA CYS A 299 -2.59 -7.34 7.60
C CYS A 299 -3.12 -8.56 6.85
N VAL A 300 -2.24 -9.52 6.58
CA VAL A 300 -2.71 -10.84 6.18
C VAL A 300 -3.20 -11.53 7.45
N ASP A 301 -4.49 -11.90 7.48
CA ASP A 301 -5.16 -12.59 8.60
C ASP A 301 -4.61 -14.00 8.81
#